data_AF-A0A7C5CVV2-F1
#
_entry.id   AF-A0A7C5CVV2-F1
#
_cell.length_a   1.000
_cell.length_b   1.000
_cell.length_c   1.000
_cell.angle_alpha   90.00
_cell.angle_beta   90.00
_cell.angle_gamma   90.00
#
_symmetry.space_group_name_H-M   'P 1'
#
loop_
_entity.id
_entity.type
_entity.pdbx_description
1 polymer ?
#
loop_
_entity_poly.entity_id
_entity_poly.type
_entity_poly.pdbx_seq_one_letter_code
_entity_poly.pdbx_strand_id
1 'polypeptide(L)'
;MDIHGPRFGNYHGIDLFTLQGYNSAACMKGVKMEKESIFDNIRAPILKTIYRNPFEGLVLHSEKLEECVLHMRDCLDSYLKGDFEKVERLKEKVSKAEHEADLIKSNIRAHIPKSIFMPVPKDQFHMLLHDSDSILDYAEDVAVLLTMKHTELPEEMGEKLHELADKVLECVGAFQEIMTNIENLQEASFRGMERNKVKELIKKVHQLEHEADVLEFSISRDLFNVDNEKMDAISAIHMLKVIDRLGQVADKAENAADRIRAMLAK
;
A
#
# COMPACT_ATOMS: atom_id res chain seq x y z
N MET A 1 -11.49 60.88 27.04
CA MET A 1 -12.97 60.84 27.17
C MET A 1 -13.54 61.14 25.79
N ASP A 2 -14.25 60.27 25.09
CA ASP A 2 -14.59 58.87 25.34
C ASP A 2 -14.84 58.16 24.01
N ILE A 3 -14.44 56.90 24.03
CA ILE A 3 -14.63 55.83 23.06
C ILE A 3 -15.98 55.18 23.36
N HIS A 4 -16.88 55.08 22.38
CA HIS A 4 -18.02 54.16 22.43
C HIS A 4 -18.43 53.70 21.04
N GLY A 5 -18.20 52.40 20.76
CA GLY A 5 -18.84 51.69 19.66
C GLY A 5 -20.20 51.08 20.08
N PRO A 6 -20.91 50.43 19.13
CA PRO A 6 -21.79 49.31 19.46
C PRO A 6 -21.55 48.11 18.51
N ARG A 7 -21.21 46.93 19.04
CA ARG A 7 -22.09 45.82 19.50
C ARG A 7 -22.58 44.90 18.38
N PHE A 8 -21.88 43.77 18.33
CA PHE A 8 -22.24 42.43 17.88
C PHE A 8 -23.73 42.08 17.90
N GLY A 9 -24.21 41.52 16.79
CA GLY A 9 -25.41 40.71 16.71
C GLY A 9 -25.04 39.23 16.53
N ASN A 10 -25.33 38.43 17.55
CA ASN A 10 -25.28 36.97 17.58
C ASN A 10 -26.35 36.36 16.69
N TYR A 11 -26.05 35.31 15.92
CA TYR A 11 -26.91 34.12 15.77
C TYR A 11 -26.06 32.89 15.43
N HIS A 12 -25.94 32.01 16.44
CA HIS A 12 -25.86 30.55 16.38
C HIS A 12 -24.57 29.92 15.86
N GLY A 13 -23.77 29.47 16.83
CA GLY A 13 -22.65 28.56 16.65
C GLY A 13 -23.09 27.28 15.95
N ILE A 14 -22.36 26.96 14.89
CA ILE A 14 -22.30 25.62 14.34
C ILE A 14 -20.99 25.05 14.89
N ASP A 15 -21.16 24.03 15.71
CA ASP A 15 -20.12 23.27 16.39
C ASP A 15 -19.03 22.83 15.40
N LEU A 16 -17.79 23.12 15.77
CA LEU A 16 -16.57 22.56 15.19
C LEU A 16 -16.45 21.09 15.61
N PHE A 17 -17.37 20.22 15.17
CA PHE A 17 -17.37 18.80 15.53
C PHE A 17 -18.09 17.92 14.50
N THR A 18 -17.55 17.82 13.27
CA THR A 18 -17.91 16.74 12.33
C THR A 18 -16.79 16.47 11.32
N LEU A 19 -15.61 16.12 11.82
CA LEU A 19 -14.56 15.42 11.07
C LEU A 19 -14.02 14.25 11.90
N GLN A 20 -14.95 13.40 12.38
CA GLN A 20 -14.63 12.07 12.92
C GLN A 20 -15.38 11.06 12.08
N GLY A 21 -14.71 10.56 11.04
CA GLY A 21 -15.31 9.64 10.06
C GLY A 21 -14.32 8.73 9.35
N TYR A 22 -13.07 8.65 9.78
CA TYR A 22 -12.17 7.52 9.47
C TYR A 22 -11.63 6.99 10.80
N ASN A 23 -12.40 6.08 11.38
CA ASN A 23 -12.01 5.36 12.58
C ASN A 23 -11.41 4.01 12.14
N SER A 24 -10.20 4.04 11.60
CA SER A 24 -9.39 2.85 11.29
C SER A 24 -8.91 2.12 12.56
N ALA A 25 -9.40 2.51 13.75
CA ALA A 25 -9.02 1.93 15.04
C ALA A 25 -10.06 0.93 15.62
N ALA A 26 -11.07 0.52 14.84
CA ALA A 26 -12.13 -0.37 15.34
C ALA A 26 -11.89 -1.88 15.15
N CYS A 27 -10.75 -2.33 14.63
CA CYS A 27 -10.40 -3.77 14.53
C CYS A 27 -9.19 -4.20 15.38
N MET A 28 -8.68 -3.36 16.29
CA MET A 28 -7.58 -3.73 17.19
C MET A 28 -7.92 -3.48 18.67
N LYS A 29 -8.91 -4.20 19.20
CA LYS A 29 -8.97 -4.50 20.63
C LYS A 29 -8.67 -5.98 20.85
N GLY A 30 -7.39 -6.30 20.78
CA GLY A 30 -6.81 -7.57 21.19
C GLY A 30 -5.36 -7.30 21.59
N VAL A 31 -5.06 -7.51 22.88
CA VAL A 31 -3.74 -7.66 23.52
C VAL A 31 -2.53 -7.17 22.70
N LYS A 32 -1.92 -6.04 23.11
CA LYS A 32 -0.54 -5.70 22.71
C LYS A 32 0.39 -6.83 23.17
N MET A 33 0.72 -7.73 22.25
CA MET A 33 1.97 -8.48 22.32
C MET A 33 2.97 -7.71 21.46
N GLU A 34 4.08 -7.28 22.05
CA GLU A 34 5.27 -6.97 21.27
C GLU A 34 5.64 -8.24 20.49
N LYS A 35 5.22 -8.32 19.22
CA LYS A 35 5.67 -9.38 18.33
C LYS A 35 7.09 -9.00 17.93
N GLU A 36 8.09 -9.58 18.59
CA GLU A 36 9.39 -9.76 17.96
C GLU A 36 9.14 -10.37 16.57
N SER A 37 9.72 -9.80 15.51
CA SER A 37 9.59 -10.37 14.17
C SER A 37 10.08 -11.81 14.26
N ILE A 38 9.24 -12.75 13.82
CA ILE A 38 9.59 -14.18 13.80
C ILE A 38 10.91 -14.37 13.02
N PHE A 39 11.23 -13.45 12.10
CA PHE A 39 12.44 -13.45 11.28
C PHE A 39 13.70 -12.92 11.98
N ASP A 40 13.58 -12.10 13.03
CA ASP A 40 14.74 -11.46 13.69
C ASP A 40 15.69 -12.47 14.37
N ASN A 41 15.22 -13.71 14.61
CA ASN A 41 15.98 -14.77 15.27
C ASN A 41 16.16 -16.05 14.43
N ILE A 42 15.74 -16.06 13.16
CA ILE A 42 15.77 -17.26 12.30
C ILE A 42 17.00 -17.25 11.38
N ARG A 43 17.95 -18.17 11.63
CA ARG A 43 19.07 -18.41 10.70
C ARG A 43 18.55 -18.94 9.37
N ALA A 44 19.16 -18.52 8.25
CA ALA A 44 18.84 -18.96 6.87
C ALA A 44 18.61 -20.48 6.65
N PRO A 45 19.23 -21.42 7.40
CA PRO A 45 18.92 -22.85 7.28
C PRO A 45 17.54 -23.26 7.81
N ILE A 46 16.95 -22.51 8.74
CA ILE A 46 15.65 -22.83 9.36
C ILE A 46 14.49 -22.43 8.44
N LEU A 47 14.64 -21.34 7.67
CA LEU A 47 13.70 -20.93 6.62
C LEU A 47 13.42 -22.04 5.60
N LYS A 48 14.40 -22.91 5.31
CA LYS A 48 14.24 -24.07 4.41
C LYS A 48 13.26 -25.14 4.91
N THR A 49 12.81 -25.07 6.17
CA THR A 49 12.04 -26.13 6.82
C THR A 49 10.60 -25.71 7.17
N ILE A 50 10.26 -24.42 7.04
CA ILE A 50 8.97 -23.89 7.44
C ILE A 50 8.19 -23.56 6.15
N TYR A 51 6.97 -24.07 6.05
CA TYR A 51 6.02 -24.03 4.91
C TYR A 51 6.15 -25.15 3.88
N ARG A 52 5.31 -26.18 4.05
CA ARG A 52 4.99 -27.15 2.98
C ARG A 52 3.88 -26.66 2.05
N ASN A 53 3.17 -25.59 2.42
CA ASN A 53 2.02 -25.07 1.69
C ASN A 53 2.34 -23.70 1.04
N PRO A 54 2.38 -23.60 -0.29
CA PRO A 54 2.69 -22.35 -0.97
C PRO A 54 1.61 -21.25 -0.79
N PHE A 55 0.38 -21.59 -0.37
CA PHE A 55 -0.69 -20.61 -0.11
C PHE A 55 -0.56 -19.92 1.25
N GLU A 56 -0.13 -20.65 2.29
CA GLU A 56 0.25 -20.04 3.58
C GLU A 56 1.39 -19.03 3.36
N GLY A 57 2.35 -19.38 2.50
CA GLY A 57 3.42 -18.45 2.10
C GLY A 57 2.88 -17.19 1.42
N LEU A 58 1.83 -17.29 0.58
CA LEU A 58 1.20 -16.12 -0.03
C LEU A 58 0.54 -15.20 1.00
N VAL A 59 -0.11 -15.76 2.04
CA VAL A 59 -0.69 -14.96 3.12
C VAL A 59 0.40 -14.21 3.87
N LEU A 60 1.47 -14.91 4.26
CA LEU A 60 2.61 -14.29 4.96
C LEU A 60 3.32 -13.23 4.13
N HIS A 61 3.49 -13.49 2.82
CA HIS A 61 3.99 -12.49 1.89
C HIS A 61 3.06 -11.26 1.86
N SER A 62 1.74 -11.48 1.84
CA SER A 62 0.75 -10.38 1.83
C SER A 62 0.78 -9.52 3.09
N GLU A 63 1.11 -10.08 4.26
CA GLU A 63 1.30 -9.31 5.50
C GLU A 63 2.45 -8.31 5.37
N LYS A 64 3.51 -8.66 4.63
CA LYS A 64 4.64 -7.76 4.37
C LYS A 64 4.30 -6.63 3.40
N LEU A 65 3.34 -6.83 2.50
CA LEU A 65 2.87 -5.79 1.57
C LEU A 65 2.31 -4.60 2.35
N GLU A 66 1.37 -4.86 3.26
CA GLU A 66 0.72 -3.81 4.05
C GLU A 66 1.73 -3.08 4.94
N GLU A 67 2.63 -3.81 5.60
CA GLU A 67 3.71 -3.23 6.42
C GLU A 67 4.63 -2.31 5.59
N CYS A 68 5.08 -2.78 4.43
CA CYS A 68 5.97 -2.04 3.54
C CYS A 68 5.31 -0.76 3.02
N VAL A 69 4.07 -0.86 2.52
CA VAL A 69 3.33 0.27 1.95
C VAL A 69 2.93 1.28 3.03
N LEU A 70 2.65 0.84 4.25
CA LEU A 70 2.44 1.74 5.39
C LEU A 70 3.72 2.55 5.70
N HIS A 71 4.89 1.90 5.72
CA HIS A 71 6.15 2.60 5.93
C HIS A 71 6.50 3.54 4.77
N MET A 72 6.21 3.17 3.53
CA MET A 72 6.32 4.05 2.37
C MET A 72 5.43 5.30 2.51
N ARG A 73 4.17 5.12 2.92
CA ARG A 73 3.25 6.23 3.18
C ARG A 73 3.78 7.14 4.30
N ASP A 74 4.32 6.57 5.37
CA ASP A 74 4.97 7.34 6.45
C ASP A 74 6.23 8.11 5.97
N CYS A 75 6.99 7.55 5.01
CA CYS A 75 8.12 8.24 4.38
C CYS A 75 7.60 9.51 3.68
N LEU A 76 6.57 9.39 2.85
CA LEU A 76 5.98 10.51 2.13
C LEU A 76 5.47 11.58 3.10
N ASP A 77 4.78 11.16 4.15
CA ASP A 77 4.28 12.05 5.21
C ASP A 77 5.38 12.86 5.88
N SER A 78 6.51 12.21 6.15
CA SER A 78 7.67 12.83 6.78
C SER A 78 8.40 13.75 5.80
N TYR A 79 8.44 13.37 4.52
CA TYR A 79 9.00 14.17 3.43
C TYR A 79 8.23 15.47 3.24
N LEU A 80 6.89 15.42 3.18
CA LEU A 80 6.02 16.59 3.06
C LEU A 80 6.14 17.54 4.27
N LYS A 81 6.52 17.03 5.44
CA LYS A 81 6.80 17.81 6.66
C LYS A 81 8.23 18.32 6.76
N GLY A 82 9.11 17.96 5.81
CA GLY A 82 10.53 18.32 5.80
C GLY A 82 11.40 17.55 6.81
N ASP A 83 10.91 16.46 7.39
CA ASP A 83 11.65 15.62 8.36
C ASP A 83 12.45 14.53 7.61
N PHE A 84 13.47 14.96 6.87
CA PHE A 84 14.26 14.06 6.00
C PHE A 84 15.07 13.02 6.77
N GLU A 85 15.50 13.31 8.01
CA GLU A 85 16.14 12.31 8.86
C GLU A 85 15.18 11.16 9.20
N LYS A 86 13.89 11.48 9.38
CA LYS A 86 12.87 10.45 9.59
C LYS A 86 12.56 9.68 8.31
N VAL A 87 12.59 10.33 7.14
CA VAL A 87 12.48 9.64 5.83
C VAL A 87 13.55 8.56 5.72
N GLU A 88 14.82 8.87 5.99
CA GLU A 88 15.92 7.90 5.96
C GLU A 88 15.67 6.71 6.91
N ARG A 89 15.24 6.98 8.16
CA ARG A 89 14.93 5.92 9.14
C ARG A 89 13.75 5.05 8.72
N LEU A 90 12.75 5.62 8.05
CA LEU A 90 11.57 4.89 7.58
C LEU A 90 11.89 4.08 6.32
N LYS A 91 12.71 4.62 5.41
CA LYS A 91 13.22 3.92 4.24
C LYS A 91 13.92 2.62 4.65
N GLU A 92 14.72 2.62 5.72
CA GLU A 92 15.34 1.38 6.23
C GLU A 92 14.31 0.34 6.70
N LYS A 93 13.13 0.76 7.18
CA LYS A 93 12.03 -0.15 7.50
C LYS A 93 11.36 -0.70 6.24
N VAL A 94 11.19 0.12 5.21
CA VAL A 94 10.69 -0.28 3.89
C VAL A 94 11.60 -1.37 3.30
N SER A 95 12.91 -1.11 3.22
CA SER A 95 13.90 -2.08 2.73
C SER A 95 13.93 -3.36 3.58
N LYS A 96 13.74 -3.27 4.90
CA LYS A 96 13.63 -4.47 5.75
C LYS A 96 12.40 -5.30 5.41
N ALA A 97 11.24 -4.67 5.22
CA ALA A 97 9.99 -5.36 4.90
C ALA A 97 10.04 -6.02 3.51
N GLU A 98 10.59 -5.33 2.50
CA GLU A 98 10.87 -5.89 1.17
C GLU A 98 11.78 -7.12 1.28
N HIS A 99 12.90 -7.01 2.01
CA HIS A 99 13.85 -8.11 2.12
C HIS A 99 13.23 -9.34 2.78
N GLU A 100 12.46 -9.15 3.86
CA GLU A 100 11.71 -10.25 4.50
C GLU A 100 10.71 -10.90 3.55
N ALA A 101 10.03 -10.10 2.71
CA ALA A 101 9.12 -10.62 1.71
C ALA A 101 9.82 -11.40 0.58
N ASP A 102 10.97 -10.95 0.10
CA ASP A 102 11.74 -11.70 -0.92
C ASP A 102 12.23 -13.05 -0.39
N LEU A 103 12.59 -13.13 0.90
CA LEU A 103 12.89 -14.41 1.57
C LEU A 103 11.66 -15.34 1.57
N ILE A 104 10.47 -14.81 1.85
CA ILE A 104 9.21 -15.58 1.80
C ILE A 104 8.93 -16.04 0.37
N LYS A 105 9.03 -15.15 -0.63
CA LYS A 105 8.85 -15.46 -2.06
C LYS A 105 9.81 -16.53 -2.55
N SER A 106 11.08 -16.43 -2.18
CA SER A 106 12.09 -17.45 -2.48
C SER A 106 11.71 -18.81 -1.89
N ASN A 107 11.20 -18.82 -0.67
CA ASN A 107 10.72 -20.02 -0.02
C ASN A 107 9.46 -20.62 -0.70
N ILE A 108 8.50 -19.78 -1.08
CA ILE A 108 7.32 -20.18 -1.86
C ILE A 108 7.80 -20.90 -3.13
N ARG A 109 8.65 -20.25 -3.93
CA ARG A 109 9.16 -20.80 -5.19
C ARG A 109 9.86 -22.14 -5.03
N ALA A 110 10.60 -22.34 -3.93
CA ALA A 110 11.26 -23.61 -3.63
C ALA A 110 10.28 -24.76 -3.31
N HIS A 111 9.07 -24.44 -2.84
CA HIS A 111 8.07 -25.41 -2.37
C HIS A 111 6.84 -25.52 -3.27
N ILE A 112 6.79 -24.84 -4.43
CA ILE A 112 5.67 -24.99 -5.37
C ILE A 112 5.61 -26.43 -5.94
N PRO A 113 4.49 -27.16 -5.74
CA PRO A 113 4.33 -28.51 -6.28
C PRO A 113 4.42 -28.57 -7.82
N LYS A 114 4.57 -29.80 -8.34
CA LYS A 114 4.38 -30.05 -9.78
C LYS A 114 2.93 -29.73 -10.17
N SER A 115 2.72 -29.16 -11.37
CA SER A 115 1.43 -28.58 -11.80
C SER A 115 0.21 -29.50 -11.67
N ILE A 116 0.38 -30.82 -11.80
CA ILE A 116 -0.71 -31.81 -11.69
C ILE A 116 -1.30 -31.95 -10.26
N PHE A 117 -0.67 -31.34 -9.26
CA PHE A 117 -1.08 -31.43 -7.85
C PHE A 117 -1.54 -30.08 -7.25
N MET A 118 -1.69 -29.02 -8.07
CA MET A 118 -2.12 -27.71 -7.60
C MET A 118 -3.64 -27.52 -7.75
N PRO A 119 -4.33 -26.91 -6.77
CA PRO A 119 -5.77 -26.63 -6.84
C PRO A 119 -6.11 -25.46 -7.80
N VAL A 120 -5.09 -24.71 -8.23
CA VAL A 120 -5.22 -23.57 -9.16
C VAL A 120 -4.24 -23.69 -10.32
N PRO A 121 -4.47 -23.00 -11.46
CA PRO A 121 -3.49 -22.95 -12.55
C PRO A 121 -2.15 -22.40 -12.07
N LYS A 122 -1.07 -23.14 -12.34
CA LYS A 122 0.27 -22.82 -11.84
C LYS A 122 0.83 -21.52 -12.41
N ASP A 123 0.52 -21.21 -13.66
CA ASP A 123 0.84 -19.94 -14.31
C ASP A 123 0.22 -18.76 -13.55
N GLN A 124 -1.07 -18.83 -13.22
CA GLN A 124 -1.74 -17.77 -12.46
C GLN A 124 -1.14 -17.60 -11.06
N PHE A 125 -0.74 -18.70 -10.40
CA PHE A 125 -0.08 -18.63 -9.09
C PHE A 125 1.24 -17.87 -9.17
N HIS A 126 2.06 -18.17 -10.18
CA HIS A 126 3.32 -17.46 -10.40
C HIS A 126 3.11 -15.98 -10.74
N MET A 127 2.10 -15.67 -11.55
CA MET A 127 1.75 -14.29 -11.88
C MET A 127 1.26 -13.52 -10.65
N LEU A 128 0.41 -14.15 -9.81
CA LEU A 128 -0.03 -13.55 -8.55
C LEU A 128 1.15 -13.20 -7.65
N LEU A 129 2.06 -14.17 -7.44
CA LEU A 129 3.24 -13.95 -6.61
C LEU A 129 4.14 -12.86 -7.19
N HIS A 130 4.28 -12.79 -8.51
CA HIS A 130 5.07 -11.74 -9.17
C HIS A 130 4.44 -10.36 -9.03
N ASP A 131 3.14 -10.23 -9.33
CA ASP A 131 2.43 -8.95 -9.25
C ASP A 131 2.38 -8.46 -7.79
N SER A 132 2.18 -9.36 -6.82
CA SER A 132 2.26 -9.03 -5.39
C SER A 132 3.65 -8.55 -4.95
N ASP A 133 4.71 -9.19 -5.43
CA ASP A 133 6.10 -8.82 -5.14
C ASP A 133 6.44 -7.44 -5.69
N SER A 134 5.99 -7.11 -6.91
CA SER A 134 6.21 -5.79 -7.48
C SER A 134 5.57 -4.64 -6.70
N ILE A 135 4.54 -4.89 -5.87
CA ILE A 135 4.00 -3.89 -4.93
C ILE A 135 5.10 -3.42 -3.96
N LEU A 136 5.93 -4.36 -3.47
CA LEU A 136 7.04 -4.07 -2.56
C LEU A 136 8.15 -3.32 -3.28
N ASP A 137 8.53 -3.79 -4.47
CA ASP A 137 9.55 -3.16 -5.30
C ASP A 137 9.23 -1.67 -5.53
N TYR A 138 7.97 -1.38 -5.92
CA TYR A 138 7.55 -0.01 -6.16
C TYR A 138 7.45 0.82 -4.87
N ALA A 139 7.05 0.21 -3.74
CA ALA A 139 7.03 0.90 -2.46
C ALA A 139 8.45 1.26 -1.98
N GLU A 140 9.43 0.37 -2.20
CA GLU A 140 10.83 0.66 -1.94
C GLU A 140 11.38 1.74 -2.89
N ASP A 141 11.06 1.67 -4.19
CA ASP A 141 11.43 2.71 -5.17
C ASP A 141 10.96 4.10 -4.72
N VAL A 142 9.71 4.23 -4.24
CA VAL A 142 9.19 5.49 -3.71
C VAL A 142 10.04 5.96 -2.52
N ALA A 143 10.27 5.10 -1.53
CA ALA A 143 11.04 5.44 -0.34
C ALA A 143 12.49 5.86 -0.68
N VAL A 144 13.12 5.17 -1.64
CA VAL A 144 14.46 5.49 -2.14
C VAL A 144 14.47 6.83 -2.89
N LEU A 145 13.49 7.10 -3.76
CA LEU A 145 13.41 8.38 -4.45
C LEU A 145 13.31 9.55 -3.46
N LEU A 146 12.50 9.42 -2.41
CA LEU A 146 12.33 10.45 -1.39
C LEU A 146 13.62 10.80 -0.63
N THR A 147 14.62 9.92 -0.57
CA THR A 147 15.93 10.24 0.02
C THR A 147 16.91 10.88 -0.96
N MET A 148 16.67 10.75 -2.27
CA MET A 148 17.59 11.24 -3.29
C MET A 148 17.55 12.76 -3.47
N LYS A 149 16.39 13.39 -3.30
CA LYS A 149 16.23 14.83 -3.49
C LYS A 149 15.09 15.40 -2.68
N HIS A 150 15.35 16.53 -2.03
CA HIS A 150 14.32 17.33 -1.36
C HIS A 150 13.72 18.30 -2.38
N THR A 151 12.44 18.12 -2.68
CA THR A 151 11.66 18.92 -3.63
C THR A 151 10.54 19.57 -2.85
N GLU A 152 10.54 20.90 -2.83
CA GLU A 152 9.46 21.67 -2.22
C GLU A 152 8.26 21.68 -3.16
N LEU A 153 7.10 21.32 -2.63
CA LEU A 153 5.83 21.34 -3.34
C LEU A 153 4.96 22.50 -2.82
N PRO A 154 4.18 23.16 -3.70
CA PRO A 154 3.06 23.97 -3.26
C PRO A 154 2.14 23.15 -2.34
N GLU A 155 1.58 23.79 -1.31
CA GLU A 155 0.74 23.15 -0.29
C GLU A 155 -0.37 22.28 -0.89
N GLU A 156 -1.12 22.80 -1.86
CA GLU A 156 -2.19 22.08 -2.56
C GLU A 156 -1.69 20.80 -3.27
N MET A 157 -0.48 20.82 -3.84
CA MET A 157 0.10 19.63 -4.47
C MET A 157 0.57 18.62 -3.43
N GLY A 158 1.08 19.08 -2.29
CA GLY A 158 1.42 18.24 -1.15
C GLY A 158 0.21 17.52 -0.58
N GLU A 159 -0.93 18.20 -0.45
CA GLU A 159 -2.20 17.60 -0.01
C GLU A 159 -2.69 16.52 -0.97
N LYS A 160 -2.69 16.79 -2.28
CA LYS A 160 -3.07 15.77 -3.28
C LYS A 160 -2.13 14.57 -3.28
N LEU A 161 -0.82 14.81 -3.13
CA LEU A 161 0.18 13.74 -3.07
C LEU A 161 -0.01 12.85 -1.83
N HIS A 162 -0.34 13.45 -0.70
CA HIS A 162 -0.74 12.72 0.51
C HIS A 162 -2.03 11.90 0.28
N GLU A 163 -3.04 12.48 -0.35
CA GLU A 163 -4.28 11.80 -0.69
C GLU A 163 -4.04 10.59 -1.61
N LEU A 164 -3.16 10.73 -2.61
CA LEU A 164 -2.74 9.63 -3.47
C LEU A 164 -2.11 8.48 -2.66
N ALA A 165 -1.21 8.78 -1.73
CA ALA A 165 -0.59 7.75 -0.90
C ALA A 165 -1.56 7.05 0.04
N ASP A 166 -2.53 7.79 0.61
CA ASP A 166 -3.60 7.19 1.40
C ASP A 166 -4.46 6.26 0.53
N LYS A 167 -4.78 6.67 -0.70
CA LYS A 167 -5.54 5.85 -1.65
C LYS A 167 -4.80 4.57 -2.06
N VAL A 168 -3.50 4.67 -2.32
CA VAL A 168 -2.62 3.52 -2.59
C VAL A 168 -2.61 2.55 -1.41
N LEU A 169 -2.49 3.05 -0.18
CA LEU A 169 -2.54 2.22 1.03
C LEU A 169 -3.90 1.53 1.19
N GLU A 170 -5.01 2.24 0.94
CA GLU A 170 -6.36 1.65 0.94
C GLU A 170 -6.49 0.53 -0.10
N CYS A 171 -5.95 0.73 -1.31
CA CYS A 171 -5.97 -0.26 -2.38
C CYS A 171 -5.22 -1.55 -1.99
N VAL A 172 -4.01 -1.41 -1.45
CA VAL A 172 -3.20 -2.54 -0.97
C VAL A 172 -3.87 -3.24 0.22
N GLY A 173 -4.49 -2.49 1.13
CA GLY A 173 -5.28 -3.06 2.23
C GLY A 173 -6.46 -3.89 1.72
N ALA A 174 -7.21 -3.40 0.73
CA ALA A 174 -8.29 -4.17 0.10
C ALA A 174 -7.78 -5.44 -0.61
N PHE A 175 -6.60 -5.38 -1.23
CA PHE A 175 -5.95 -6.56 -1.81
C PHE A 175 -5.52 -7.57 -0.73
N GLN A 176 -4.97 -7.10 0.39
CA GLN A 176 -4.62 -7.96 1.52
C GLN A 176 -5.88 -8.65 2.11
N GLU A 177 -7.02 -7.96 2.20
CA GLU A 177 -8.29 -8.60 2.55
C GLU A 177 -8.63 -9.77 1.62
N ILE A 178 -8.33 -9.68 0.32
CA ILE A 178 -8.49 -10.81 -0.62
C ILE A 178 -7.53 -11.95 -0.24
N MET A 179 -6.26 -11.62 -0.01
CA MET A 179 -5.21 -12.60 0.30
C MET A 179 -5.50 -13.40 1.56
N THR A 180 -6.08 -12.79 2.61
CA THR A 180 -6.49 -13.53 3.82
C THR A 180 -7.55 -14.61 3.57
N ASN A 181 -8.25 -14.55 2.42
CA ASN A 181 -9.24 -15.56 2.04
C ASN A 181 -8.68 -16.57 1.01
N ILE A 182 -7.38 -16.50 0.65
CA ILE A 182 -6.78 -17.31 -0.42
C ILE A 182 -6.52 -18.76 -0.02
N GLU A 183 -6.29 -19.03 1.26
CA GLU A 183 -6.10 -20.41 1.77
C GLU A 183 -7.37 -21.25 1.57
N ASN A 184 -8.54 -20.62 1.69
CA ASN A 184 -9.82 -21.29 1.50
C ASN A 184 -10.00 -21.78 0.04
N LEU A 185 -9.23 -21.27 -0.93
CA LEU A 185 -9.24 -21.79 -2.31
C LEU A 185 -8.79 -23.26 -2.40
N GLN A 186 -8.06 -23.76 -1.40
CA GLN A 186 -7.65 -25.17 -1.36
C GLN A 186 -8.80 -26.09 -0.96
N GLU A 187 -9.81 -25.56 -0.29
CA GLU A 187 -10.88 -26.37 0.23
C GLU A 187 -11.89 -26.68 -0.87
N ALA A 188 -12.26 -27.95 -1.00
CA ALA A 188 -13.37 -28.38 -1.85
C ALA A 188 -14.71 -27.68 -1.48
N SER A 189 -14.76 -27.08 -0.29
CA SER A 189 -15.87 -26.29 0.24
C SER A 189 -15.84 -24.80 -0.11
N PHE A 190 -14.90 -24.29 -0.94
CA PHE A 190 -14.90 -22.87 -1.34
C PHE A 190 -16.22 -22.50 -2.05
N ARG A 191 -17.19 -22.03 -1.26
CA ARG A 191 -18.62 -21.97 -1.59
C ARG A 191 -18.98 -20.59 -2.14
N GLY A 192 -20.21 -20.47 -2.66
CA GLY A 192 -20.71 -19.24 -3.30
C GLY A 192 -20.55 -17.97 -2.45
N MET A 193 -20.69 -18.03 -1.12
CA MET A 193 -20.54 -16.83 -0.27
C MET A 193 -19.10 -16.31 -0.21
N GLU A 194 -18.10 -17.18 -0.07
CA GLU A 194 -16.69 -16.79 -0.04
C GLU A 194 -16.23 -16.28 -1.40
N ARG A 195 -16.67 -16.94 -2.48
CA ARG A 195 -16.47 -16.48 -3.87
C ARG A 195 -17.07 -15.09 -4.10
N ASN A 196 -18.28 -14.83 -3.60
CA ASN A 196 -18.92 -13.53 -3.75
C ASN A 196 -18.19 -12.45 -2.96
N LYS A 197 -17.75 -12.75 -1.73
CA LYS A 197 -16.94 -11.82 -0.94
C LYS A 197 -15.65 -11.42 -1.67
N VAL A 198 -14.91 -12.40 -2.20
CA VAL A 198 -13.68 -12.12 -2.98
C VAL A 198 -13.98 -11.29 -4.23
N LYS A 199 -15.08 -11.57 -4.95
CA LYS A 199 -15.48 -10.76 -6.11
C LYS A 199 -15.80 -9.32 -5.76
N GLU A 200 -16.48 -9.06 -4.65
CA GLU A 200 -16.75 -7.68 -4.21
C GLU A 200 -15.46 -6.97 -3.77
N LEU A 201 -14.53 -7.68 -3.12
CA LEU A 201 -13.22 -7.11 -2.79
C LEU A 201 -12.40 -6.78 -4.04
N ILE A 202 -12.42 -7.63 -5.08
CA ILE A 202 -11.74 -7.32 -6.36
C ILE A 202 -12.32 -6.04 -6.98
N LYS A 203 -13.64 -5.87 -6.98
CA LYS A 203 -14.27 -4.63 -7.46
C LYS A 203 -13.85 -3.41 -6.63
N LYS A 204 -13.70 -3.57 -5.31
CA LYS A 204 -13.20 -2.51 -4.42
C LYS A 204 -11.76 -2.13 -4.77
N VAL A 205 -10.89 -3.11 -5.04
CA VAL A 205 -9.52 -2.86 -5.52
C VAL A 205 -9.53 -2.07 -6.84
N HIS A 206 -10.33 -2.50 -7.83
CA HIS A 206 -10.49 -1.78 -9.11
C HIS A 206 -10.97 -0.34 -8.92
N GLN A 207 -11.89 -0.11 -7.99
CA GLN A 207 -12.37 1.23 -7.68
C GLN A 207 -11.26 2.10 -7.07
N LEU A 208 -10.51 1.57 -6.10
CA LEU A 208 -9.46 2.31 -5.40
C LEU A 208 -8.27 2.62 -6.29
N GLU A 209 -7.89 1.69 -7.18
CA GLU A 209 -6.89 1.93 -8.21
C GLU A 209 -7.33 3.06 -9.15
N HIS A 210 -8.58 3.03 -9.64
CA HIS A 210 -9.08 4.11 -10.50
C HIS A 210 -9.09 5.48 -9.81
N GLU A 211 -9.44 5.52 -8.52
CA GLU A 211 -9.36 6.74 -7.71
C GLU A 211 -7.91 7.23 -7.56
N ALA A 212 -6.94 6.32 -7.42
CA ALA A 212 -5.51 6.65 -7.37
C ALA A 212 -5.02 7.21 -8.72
N ASP A 213 -5.40 6.59 -9.84
CA ASP A 213 -5.08 7.05 -11.20
C ASP A 213 -5.57 8.48 -11.47
N VAL A 214 -6.78 8.80 -11.02
CA VAL A 214 -7.35 10.15 -11.15
C VAL A 214 -6.52 11.17 -10.38
N LEU A 215 -6.07 10.83 -9.17
CA LEU A 215 -5.20 11.69 -8.35
C LEU A 215 -3.81 11.84 -8.98
N GLU A 216 -3.20 10.75 -9.43
CA GLU A 216 -1.92 10.75 -10.15
C GLU A 216 -1.95 11.67 -11.37
N PHE A 217 -2.99 11.53 -12.21
CA PHE A 217 -3.15 12.38 -13.39
C PHE A 217 -3.33 13.86 -13.00
N SER A 218 -4.13 14.12 -11.97
CA SER A 218 -4.39 15.47 -11.48
C SER A 218 -3.10 16.16 -11.00
N ILE A 219 -2.31 15.50 -10.16
CA ILE A 219 -1.05 16.06 -9.61
C ILE A 219 -0.01 16.21 -10.72
N SER A 220 0.11 15.22 -11.60
CA SER A 220 1.03 15.27 -12.74
C SER A 220 0.71 16.47 -13.64
N ARG A 221 -0.57 16.70 -13.93
CA ARG A 221 -1.02 17.88 -14.69
C ARG A 221 -0.65 19.18 -13.97
N ASP A 222 -0.86 19.26 -12.67
CA ASP A 222 -0.51 20.46 -11.90
C ASP A 222 1.00 20.73 -11.97
N LEU A 223 1.83 19.67 -11.84
CA LEU A 223 3.29 19.74 -11.95
C LEU A 223 3.78 20.24 -13.32
N PHE A 224 3.12 19.84 -14.41
CA PHE A 224 3.41 20.36 -15.76
C PHE A 224 3.02 21.83 -15.96
N ASN A 225 2.17 22.39 -15.10
CA ASN A 225 1.72 23.79 -15.16
C ASN A 225 2.41 24.68 -14.10
N VAL A 226 3.34 24.14 -13.31
CA VAL A 226 4.13 24.94 -12.36
C VAL A 226 5.03 25.91 -13.12
N ASP A 227 5.08 27.17 -12.67
CA ASP A 227 6.00 28.16 -13.21
C ASP A 227 7.46 27.71 -13.03
N ASN A 228 8.27 27.78 -14.10
CA ASN A 228 9.70 27.40 -14.07
C ASN A 228 10.53 28.17 -13.03
N GLU A 229 10.07 29.34 -12.59
CA GLU A 229 10.74 30.12 -11.53
C GLU A 229 10.53 29.53 -10.13
N LYS A 230 9.48 28.71 -9.94
CA LYS A 230 9.12 28.09 -8.65
C LYS A 230 9.67 26.67 -8.50
N MET A 231 9.94 25.98 -9.61
CA MET A 231 10.48 24.62 -9.60
C MET A 231 11.39 24.39 -10.81
N ASP A 232 12.60 23.89 -10.55
CA ASP A 232 13.51 23.50 -11.61
C ASP A 232 13.13 22.15 -12.25
N ALA A 233 13.60 21.91 -13.47
CA ALA A 233 13.24 20.71 -14.23
C ALA A 233 13.67 19.39 -13.53
N ILE A 234 14.76 19.38 -12.76
CA ILE A 234 15.20 18.17 -12.05
C ILE A 234 14.25 17.89 -10.88
N SER A 235 13.80 18.92 -10.18
CA SER A 235 12.76 18.81 -9.13
C SER A 235 11.44 18.29 -9.71
N ALA A 236 11.01 18.82 -10.85
CA ALA A 236 9.80 18.35 -11.53
C ALA A 236 9.92 16.87 -11.97
N ILE A 237 11.03 16.48 -12.61
CA ILE A 237 11.27 15.09 -13.02
C ILE A 237 11.31 14.15 -11.81
N HIS A 238 11.93 14.59 -10.72
CA HIS A 238 11.99 13.82 -9.49
C HIS A 238 10.58 13.55 -8.93
N MET A 239 9.74 14.57 -8.83
CA MET A 239 8.36 14.41 -8.36
C MET A 239 7.48 13.59 -9.30
N LEU A 240 7.62 13.75 -10.62
CA LEU A 240 6.94 12.89 -11.59
C LEU A 240 7.27 11.42 -11.35
N LYS A 241 8.54 11.08 -11.05
CA LYS A 241 8.93 9.71 -10.74
C LYS A 241 8.35 9.20 -9.42
N VAL A 242 8.27 10.04 -8.39
CA VAL A 242 7.64 9.65 -7.12
C VAL A 242 6.16 9.36 -7.32
N ILE A 243 5.46 10.22 -8.05
CA ILE A 243 4.03 10.07 -8.37
C ILE A 243 3.78 8.79 -9.18
N ASP A 244 4.53 8.59 -10.27
CA ASP A 244 4.45 7.40 -11.14
C ASP A 244 4.70 6.12 -10.33
N ARG A 245 5.70 6.12 -9.45
CA ARG A 245 5.99 4.94 -8.60
C ARG A 245 4.90 4.68 -7.56
N LEU A 246 4.28 5.71 -7.00
CA LEU A 246 3.12 5.55 -6.12
C LEU A 246 1.93 4.92 -6.84
N GLY A 247 1.58 5.41 -8.04
CA GLY A 247 0.50 4.84 -8.85
C GLY A 247 0.75 3.37 -9.19
N GLN A 248 2.00 3.03 -9.56
CA GLN A 248 2.40 1.66 -9.86
C GLN A 248 2.18 0.66 -8.71
N VAL A 249 2.17 1.11 -7.44
CA VAL A 249 1.82 0.24 -6.30
C VAL A 249 0.35 -0.20 -6.37
N ALA A 250 -0.57 0.72 -6.68
CA ALA A 250 -2.00 0.42 -6.82
C ALA A 250 -2.29 -0.43 -8.08
N ASP A 251 -1.67 -0.10 -9.21
CA ASP A 251 -1.76 -0.91 -10.45
C ASP A 251 -1.33 -2.36 -10.21
N LYS A 252 -0.25 -2.59 -9.44
CA LYS A 252 0.18 -3.97 -9.14
C LYS A 252 -0.74 -4.71 -8.19
N ALA A 253 -1.36 -4.00 -7.22
CA ALA A 253 -2.42 -4.58 -6.40
C ALA A 253 -3.65 -5.00 -7.23
N GLU A 254 -4.04 -4.18 -8.21
CA GLU A 254 -5.13 -4.48 -9.14
C GLU A 254 -4.82 -5.70 -10.02
N ASN A 255 -3.63 -5.70 -10.65
CA ASN A 255 -3.16 -6.82 -11.47
C ASN A 255 -3.13 -8.14 -10.68
N ALA A 256 -2.65 -8.10 -9.44
CA ALA A 256 -2.63 -9.26 -8.55
C ALA A 256 -4.05 -9.76 -8.20
N ALA A 257 -4.98 -8.84 -7.91
CA ALA A 257 -6.40 -9.18 -7.69
C ALA A 257 -7.03 -9.85 -8.92
N ASP A 258 -6.68 -9.41 -10.12
CA ASP A 258 -7.13 -10.02 -11.37
C ASP A 258 -6.57 -11.42 -11.61
N ARG A 259 -5.35 -11.74 -11.14
CA ARG A 259 -4.85 -13.13 -11.14
C ARG A 259 -5.72 -14.03 -10.29
N ILE A 260 -6.14 -13.57 -9.11
CA ILE A 260 -7.05 -14.31 -8.23
C ILE A 260 -8.41 -14.50 -8.91
N ARG A 261 -8.94 -13.46 -9.56
CA ARG A 261 -10.17 -13.56 -10.37
C ARG A 261 -10.06 -14.65 -11.43
N ALA A 262 -8.93 -14.72 -12.14
CA ALA A 262 -8.68 -15.72 -13.17
C ALA A 262 -8.59 -17.14 -12.58
N MET A 263 -8.00 -17.31 -11.40
CA MET A 263 -8.00 -18.59 -10.67
C MET A 263 -9.42 -19.04 -10.31
N LEU A 264 -10.30 -18.09 -9.95
CA LEU A 264 -11.69 -18.36 -9.54
C LEU A 264 -12.65 -18.63 -10.70
N ALA A 265 -12.31 -18.24 -11.93
CA ALA A 265 -13.17 -18.39 -13.09
C ALA A 265 -13.23 -19.84 -13.63
N LYS A 266 -12.41 -20.73 -13.09
CA LYS A 266 -12.41 -22.18 -13.36
C LYS A 266 -12.99 -22.95 -12.17
#